data_AF-A0A535GB11-F1
#
_entry.id   AF-A0A535GB11-F1
#
_cell.length_a   1.000
_cell.length_b   1.000
_cell.length_c   1.000
_cell.angle_alpha   90.00
_cell.angle_beta   90.00
_cell.angle_gamma   90.00
#
_symmetry.space_group_name_H-M   'P 1'
#
loop_
_entity.id
_entity.type
_entity.pdbx_description
1 polymer ?
#
loop_
_entity_poly.entity_id
_entity_poly.type
_entity_poly.pdbx_seq_one_letter_code
_entity_poly.pdbx_strand_id
1 'polypeptide(L)' 'MAQSDAIAQGTGLVGDFANFAGLVFRSEISIQVGYINDDFKLGKQSIRADVRVALPVYRAAAFCTVTGL' A
#
# COMPACT_ATOMS: atom_id res chain seq x y z
N MET A 1 -5.67 -4.75 16.01
CA MET A 1 -5.73 -3.30 15.73
C MET A 1 -4.51 -2.92 14.91
N ALA A 2 -4.69 -2.17 13.83
CA ALA A 2 -3.58 -1.70 12.98
C ALA A 2 -3.50 -0.18 13.13
N GLN A 3 -2.32 0.34 13.46
CA GLN A 3 -2.05 1.77 13.55
C GLN A 3 -1.24 2.19 12.33
N SER A 4 -1.69 3.22 11.64
CA SER A 4 -1.04 3.72 10.43
C SER A 4 -1.15 5.23 10.35
N ASP A 5 -0.06 5.88 9.99
CA ASP A 5 0.00 7.32 9.72
C ASP A 5 -0.75 7.71 8.43
N ALA A 6 -1.13 6.72 7.62
CA ALA A 6 -1.95 6.93 6.43
C ALA A 6 -3.41 7.30 6.74
N ILE A 7 -3.88 7.04 7.97
CA ILE A 7 -5.23 7.41 8.41
C ILE A 7 -5.15 8.78 9.09
N ALA A 8 -5.97 9.72 8.65
CA ALA A 8 -6.01 11.07 9.19
C ALA A 8 -6.25 11.07 10.71
N GLN A 9 -5.62 12.00 11.42
CA GLN A 9 -5.74 12.13 12.86
C GLN A 9 -7.21 12.23 13.29
N GLY A 10 -7.57 11.48 14.33
CA GLY A 10 -8.94 11.40 14.84
C GLY A 10 -9.92 10.68 13.91
N THR A 11 -9.45 9.95 12.90
CA THR A 11 -10.28 9.11 12.04
C THR A 11 -9.96 7.64 12.26
N GLY A 12 -10.99 6.79 12.30
CA GLY A 12 -10.88 5.35 12.40
C GLY A 12 -11.64 4.69 11.27
N LEU A 13 -10.98 3.76 10.58
CA LEU A 13 -11.61 2.92 9.57
C LEU A 13 -12.02 1.61 10.26
N VAL A 14 -13.32 1.36 10.38
CA VAL A 14 -13.87 0.17 11.04
C VAL A 14 -14.65 -0.63 10.01
N GLY A 15 -14.39 -1.93 9.94
CA GLY A 15 -15.10 -2.81 9.02
C GLY A 15 -14.55 -4.23 9.05
N ASP A 16 -15.28 -5.13 8.39
CA ASP A 16 -14.86 -6.52 8.26
C ASP A 16 -13.94 -6.69 7.03
N PHE A 17 -12.65 -6.40 7.24
CA PHE A 17 -11.59 -6.58 6.26
C PHE A 17 -11.24 -8.04 6.00
N ALA A 18 -11.64 -8.97 6.87
CA ALA A 18 -11.31 -10.38 6.72
C ALA A 18 -12.19 -11.07 5.67
N ASN A 19 -13.46 -10.68 5.59
CA ASN A 19 -14.42 -11.32 4.67
C ASN A 19 -14.80 -10.46 3.46
N PHE A 20 -14.73 -9.12 3.55
CA PHE A 20 -15.29 -8.23 2.53
C PHE A 20 -14.27 -7.33 1.81
N ALA A 21 -12.97 -7.52 2.09
CA ALA A 21 -11.89 -6.93 1.32
C ALA A 21 -10.89 -8.03 0.92
N GLY A 22 -10.44 -8.00 -0.33
CA GLY A 22 -9.39 -8.90 -0.82
C GLY A 22 -8.24 -8.09 -1.40
N LEU A 23 -7.00 -8.50 -1.19
CA LEU A 23 -5.85 -7.90 -1.86
C LEU A 23 -5.38 -8.85 -2.96
N VAL A 24 -5.54 -8.44 -4.21
CA VAL A 24 -5.24 -9.26 -5.38
C VAL A 24 -3.95 -8.77 -6.02
N PHE A 25 -2.96 -9.66 -6.07
CA PHE A 25 -1.66 -9.40 -6.69
C PHE A 25 -1.73 -9.71 -8.19
N ARG A 26 -1.41 -8.72 -9.03
CA ARG A 26 -1.13 -8.93 -10.46
C ARG A 26 0.34 -9.24 -10.69
N SER A 27 1.21 -8.60 -9.93
CA SER A 27 2.65 -8.86 -9.92
C SER A 27 3.17 -8.63 -8.52
N GLU A 28 3.92 -9.60 -8.01
CA GLU A 28 4.60 -9.52 -6.72
C GLU A 28 5.67 -8.42 -6.73
N ILE A 29 6.34 -8.24 -5.60
CA ILE A 29 7.38 -7.22 -5.44
C ILE A 29 8.56 -7.55 -6.35
N SER A 30 8.78 -6.71 -7.36
CA SER A 30 9.96 -6.78 -8.23
C SER A 30 10.96 -5.73 -7.79
N ILE A 31 12.15 -6.18 -7.39
CA ILE A 31 13.26 -5.31 -7.02
C ILE A 31 14.23 -5.24 -8.19
N GLN A 32 14.43 -4.04 -8.71
CA GLN A 32 15.37 -3.74 -9.78
C GLN A 32 16.49 -2.88 -9.21
N VAL A 33 17.72 -3.39 -9.30
CA VAL A 33 18.93 -2.66 -8.92
C VAL A 33 19.65 -2.26 -10.19
N GLY A 34 19.92 -0.96 -10.34
CA GLY A 34 20.55 -0.44 -11.54
C GLY A 34 21.26 0.89 -11.32
N TYR A 35 21.79 1.43 -12.40
CA TYR A 35 22.41 2.75 -12.45
C TYR A 35 21.54 3.64 -13.33
N ILE A 36 21.13 4.80 -12.82
CA ILE A 36 20.40 5.79 -13.59
C ILE A 36 21.36 6.91 -13.95
N ASN A 37 21.45 7.28 -15.23
CA ASN A 37 22.32 8.37 -15.72
C ASN A 37 23.79 8.21 -15.29
N ASP A 38 24.36 9.20 -14.60
CA ASP A 38 25.75 9.22 -14.14
C ASP A 38 25.97 8.52 -12.78
N ASP A 39 24.96 7.80 -12.24
CA ASP A 39 25.07 7.07 -10.98
C ASP A 39 26.29 6.15 -10.94
N PHE A 40 26.65 5.51 -12.07
CA PHE A 40 27.84 4.68 -12.18
C PHE A 40 29.13 5.48 -11.94
N LYS A 41 29.23 6.71 -12.45
CA LYS A 41 30.40 7.59 -12.26
C LYS A 41 30.44 8.19 -10.85
N LEU A 42 29.27 8.39 -10.24
CA LEU A 42 29.12 8.93 -8.89
C LEU A 42 29.17 7.85 -7.79
N GLY A 43 29.35 6.58 -8.17
CA GLY A 43 29.37 5.45 -7.23
C GLY A 43 28.04 5.21 -6.52
N LYS A 44 26.92 5.61 -7.11
CA LYS A 44 25.57 5.43 -6.55
C LYS A 44 24.88 4.24 -7.20
N GLN A 45 24.03 3.55 -6.45
CA GLN A 45 23.15 2.51 -6.97
C GLN A 45 21.70 2.89 -6.68
N SER A 46 20.88 2.84 -7.73
CA SER A 46 19.46 3.11 -7.64
C SER A 46 18.71 1.78 -7.49
N ILE A 47 17.90 1.68 -6.43
CA ILE A 47 17.07 0.51 -6.14
C ILE A 47 15.61 0.93 -6.32
N ARG A 48 14.91 0.27 -7.22
CA ARG A 48 13.48 0.45 -7.46
C ARG A 48 12.73 -0.81 -7.09
N ALA A 49 11.71 -0.67 -6.25
CA ALA A 49 10.78 -1.75 -5.93
C ALA A 49 9.41 -1.41 -6.52
N ASP A 50 8.89 -2.28 -7.40
CA ASP A 50 7.56 -2.15 -7.99
C ASP A 50 6.65 -3.30 -7.53
N VAL A 51 5.38 -3.00 -7.30
CA VAL A 51 4.34 -4.00 -7.03
C VAL A 51 3.07 -3.60 -7.78
N ARG A 52 2.30 -4.58 -8.25
CA ARG A 52 1.03 -4.32 -8.94
C ARG A 52 -0.09 -5.07 -8.24
N VAL A 53 -0.93 -4.34 -7.53
CA VAL A 53 -2.04 -4.88 -6.73
C VAL A 53 -3.35 -4.15 -7.03
N ALA A 54 -4.46 -4.83 -6.81
CA ALA A 54 -5.79 -4.27 -6.78
C ALA A 54 -6.47 -4.61 -5.45
N LEU A 55 -7.28 -3.69 -4.92
CA LEU A 55 -8.05 -3.86 -3.68
C LEU A 55 -9.55 -3.90 -4.00
N PRO A 56 -10.13 -5.07 -4.32
CA PRO A 56 -11.57 -5.22 -4.39
C PRO A 56 -12.23 -5.12 -3.01
N VAL A 57 -13.30 -4.32 -2.95
CA VAL A 57 -14.22 -4.25 -1.82
C VAL A 57 -15.52 -4.94 -2.24
N TYR A 58 -15.82 -6.10 -1.65
CA TYR A 58 -16.96 -6.93 -2.05
C TYR A 58 -18.29 -6.40 -1.51
N ARG A 59 -18.27 -5.67 -0.39
CA ARG A 59 -19.47 -5.03 0.19
C ARG A 59 -19.11 -3.71 0.86
N ALA A 60 -19.49 -2.59 0.23
CA ALA A 60 -19.19 -1.25 0.75
C ALA A 60 -19.81 -0.97 2.13
N ALA A 61 -21.05 -1.43 2.37
CA ALA A 61 -21.75 -1.20 3.65
C ALA A 61 -21.14 -1.93 4.86
N ALA A 62 -20.14 -2.81 4.65
CA ALA A 62 -19.39 -3.46 5.72
C ALA A 62 -18.24 -2.59 6.27
N PHE A 63 -18.04 -1.39 5.70
CA PHE A 63 -17.00 -0.45 6.08
C PHE A 63 -17.63 0.88 6.51
N CYS A 64 -17.19 1.41 7.65
CA CYS A 64 -17.54 2.73 8.13
C CYS A 64 -16.28 3.51 8.52
N THR A 65 -16.34 4.81 8.28
CA THR A 65 -15.34 5.78 8.74
C THR A 65 -15.92 6.51 9.94
N VAL A 66 -15.24 6.41 11.08
CA VAL A 66 -15.57 7.16 12.30
C VAL A 66 -14.62 8.34 12.38
N THR A 67 -15.14 9.54 12.62
CA THR A 67 -14.35 10.76 12.83
C THR A 67 -14.56 11.29 14.24
N GLY A 68 -13.54 11.94 14.81
CA GLY A 68 -13.56 12.46 16.20
C GLY A 68 -13.00 11.51 17.26
N LEU A 69 -12.10 10.60 16.88
CA LEU A 69 -11.40 9.67 17.79
C LEU A 69 -10.22 10.30 18.53
#